data_AF-A0A1M5ZCP7-F1
#
_entry.id   AF-A0A1M5ZCP7-F1
#
_cell.length_a   1.000
_cell.length_b   1.000
_cell.length_c   1.000
_cell.angle_alpha   90.00
_cell.angle_beta   90.00
_cell.angle_gamma   90.00
#
_symmetry.space_group_name_H-M   'P 1'
#
loop_
_entity.id
_entity.type
_entity.pdbx_description
1 polymer ?
#
loop_
_entity_poly.entity_id
_entity_poly.type
_entity_poly.pdbx_seq_one_letter_code
_entity_poly.pdbx_strand_id
1 'polypeptide(L)'
;MDLDGANNERIADGIKAVKINVVGDWIYFTNTSAIYKIKTDGTEKTKLCDFPSSNFIDMNVLNDWIYLTGNGFNMHKVKTDGSELQEVK
;
A
#
# COMPACT_ATOMS: atom_id res chain seq x y z
N MET A 1 15.93 8.41 4.38
CA MET A 1 17.04 7.60 4.89
C MET A 1 17.95 7.26 3.74
N ASP A 2 19.24 7.32 3.99
CA ASP A 2 20.26 6.85 3.06
C ASP A 2 20.32 5.31 3.10
N LEU A 3 20.95 4.71 2.09
CA LEU A 3 21.03 3.25 1.97
C LEU A 3 21.85 2.58 3.09
N ASP A 4 22.68 3.36 3.79
CA ASP A 4 23.45 2.94 4.96
C ASP A 4 22.70 3.12 6.29
N GLY A 5 21.47 3.65 6.25
CA GLY A 5 20.65 3.93 7.42
C GLY A 5 20.88 5.30 8.06
N ALA A 6 21.76 6.14 7.52
CA ALA A 6 21.90 7.53 7.93
C ALA A 6 20.68 8.37 7.49
N ASN A 7 20.58 9.59 8.04
CA ASN A 7 19.55 10.58 7.67
C ASN A 7 18.12 9.99 7.67
N ASN A 8 17.81 9.27 8.74
CA ASN A 8 16.48 8.71 8.92
C ASN A 8 15.51 9.83 9.29
N GLU A 9 14.56 10.09 8.40
CA GLU A 9 13.56 11.14 8.55
C GLU A 9 12.18 10.53 8.77
N ARG A 10 11.41 11.17 9.63
CA ARG A 10 10.05 10.74 9.93
C ARG A 10 9.09 11.30 8.88
N ILE A 11 8.44 10.43 8.12
CA ILE A 11 7.51 10.82 7.04
C ILE A 11 6.16 11.30 7.60
N ALA A 12 5.57 10.59 8.57
CA ALA A 12 4.28 10.94 9.13
C ALA A 12 3.99 10.29 10.49
N ASP A 13 3.08 10.92 11.24
CA ASP A 13 2.64 10.50 12.57
C ASP A 13 1.38 9.64 12.52
N GLY A 14 1.19 8.77 13.52
CA GLY A 14 -0.03 7.97 13.67
C GLY A 14 -0.27 6.94 12.57
N ILE A 15 0.75 6.60 11.77
CA ILE A 15 0.65 5.55 10.75
C ILE A 15 1.10 4.21 11.35
N LYS A 16 0.21 3.22 11.28
CA LYS A 16 0.49 1.81 11.59
C LYS A 16 0.53 1.02 10.29
N ALA A 17 1.62 1.15 9.53
CA ALA A 17 1.80 0.45 8.27
C ALA A 17 2.23 -1.00 8.50
N VAL A 18 1.71 -1.94 7.71
CA VAL A 18 2.00 -3.39 7.83
C VAL A 18 2.75 -3.90 6.61
N LYS A 19 2.23 -3.64 5.40
CA LYS A 19 2.91 -3.89 4.13
C LYS A 19 3.20 -2.55 3.47
N ILE A 20 4.38 -2.37 2.89
CA ILE A 20 4.82 -1.11 2.30
C ILE A 20 5.44 -1.40 0.93
N ASN A 21 5.12 -0.57 -0.06
CA ASN A 21 5.79 -0.52 -1.36
C ASN A 21 6.01 0.96 -1.71
N VAL A 22 7.07 1.27 -2.45
CA VAL A 22 7.37 2.63 -2.91
C VAL A 22 7.48 2.61 -4.43
N VAL A 23 6.72 3.48 -5.11
CA VAL A 23 6.74 3.62 -6.57
C VAL A 23 6.71 5.11 -6.92
N GLY A 24 7.79 5.61 -7.50
CA GLY A 24 7.99 7.04 -7.73
C GLY A 24 7.86 7.82 -6.41
N ASP A 25 7.03 8.86 -6.42
CA ASP A 25 6.82 9.74 -5.27
C ASP A 25 5.77 9.22 -4.28
N TRP A 26 5.27 8.00 -4.46
CA TRP A 26 4.21 7.42 -3.62
C TRP A 26 4.70 6.25 -2.79
N ILE A 27 4.30 6.26 -1.52
CA ILE A 27 4.38 5.13 -0.60
C ILE A 27 2.98 4.53 -0.50
N TYR A 28 2.84 3.28 -0.95
CA TYR A 28 1.61 2.49 -0.81
C TYR A 28 1.76 1.61 0.42
N PHE A 29 0.75 1.59 1.28
CA PHE A 29 0.81 0.79 2.49
C PHE A 29 -0.56 0.30 2.94
N THR A 30 -0.55 -0.80 3.68
CA THR A 30 -1.72 -1.30 4.38
C THR A 30 -1.67 -0.93 5.86
N ASN A 31 -2.82 -0.72 6.48
CA ASN A 31 -2.97 -0.86 7.92
C ASN A 31 -3.79 -2.13 8.23
N THR A 32 -4.42 -2.25 9.40
CA THR A 32 -5.23 -3.43 9.75
C THR A 32 -6.58 -3.51 9.03
N SER A 33 -7.03 -2.44 8.35
CA SER A 33 -8.40 -2.34 7.81
C SER A 33 -8.47 -1.89 6.36
N ALA A 34 -7.42 -1.27 5.81
CA ALA A 34 -7.49 -0.56 4.54
C ALA A 34 -6.13 -0.37 3.90
N ILE A 35 -6.17 0.02 2.62
CA ILE A 35 -5.03 0.36 1.79
C ILE A 35 -4.99 1.87 1.63
N TYR A 36 -3.78 2.42 1.75
CA TYR A 36 -3.52 3.84 1.65
C TYR A 36 -2.36 4.09 0.70
N LYS A 37 -2.29 5.33 0.23
CA LYS A 37 -1.06 5.91 -0.29
C LYS A 37 -0.75 7.23 0.42
N ILE A 38 0.51 7.61 0.45
CA ILE A 38 1.00 8.90 0.92
C ILE A 38 2.20 9.29 0.06
N LYS A 39 2.43 10.58 -0.17
CA LYS A 39 3.65 11.01 -0.85
C LYS A 39 4.87 10.73 0.01
N THR A 40 6.02 10.61 -0.64
CA THR A 40 7.33 10.41 0.02
C THR A 40 7.73 11.58 0.92
N ASP A 41 7.13 12.76 0.74
CA ASP A 41 7.28 13.92 1.61
C ASP A 41 6.28 13.96 2.80
N GLY A 42 5.43 12.94 2.92
CA GLY A 42 4.43 12.83 3.99
C GLY A 42 3.10 13.54 3.70
N THR A 43 2.94 14.17 2.54
CA THR A 43 1.70 14.85 2.15
C THR A 43 0.72 13.92 1.44
N GLU A 44 -0.50 14.39 1.20
CA GLU A 44 -1.52 13.72 0.36
C GLU A 44 -1.85 12.27 0.77
N LYS A 45 -1.81 11.99 2.08
CA LYS A 45 -2.28 10.70 2.61
C LYS A 45 -3.74 10.47 2.21
N THR A 46 -3.96 9.41 1.43
CA THR A 46 -5.25 9.08 0.81
C THR A 46 -5.58 7.62 1.07
N LYS A 47 -6.80 7.33 1.53
CA LYS A 47 -7.33 5.96 1.60
C LYS A 47 -7.75 5.55 0.19
N LEU A 48 -7.25 4.42 -0.30
CA LEU A 48 -7.59 3.90 -1.63
C LEU A 48 -8.84 3.02 -1.56
N CYS A 49 -8.87 2.07 -0.62
CA CYS A 49 -10.05 1.23 -0.37
C CYS A 49 -9.97 0.58 1.02
N ASP A 50 -11.11 0.07 1.50
CA ASP A 50 -11.13 -0.89 2.59
C ASP A 50 -10.51 -2.23 2.15
N PHE A 51 -10.05 -3.02 3.11
CA PHE A 51 -9.57 -4.36 2.79
C PHE A 51 -10.71 -5.20 2.20
N PRO A 52 -10.53 -5.80 1.02
CA PRO A 52 -11.55 -6.69 0.45
C PRO A 52 -11.80 -7.92 1.34
N SER A 53 -10.82 -8.33 2.15
CA SER A 53 -10.89 -9.44 3.10
C SER A 53 -9.81 -9.31 4.18
N SER A 54 -10.00 -9.95 5.33
CA SER A 54 -9.00 -10.04 6.41
C SER A 54 -7.87 -11.04 6.14
N ASN A 55 -7.90 -11.75 5.01
CA ASN A 55 -7.03 -12.90 4.75
C ASN A 55 -5.85 -12.60 3.81
N PHE A 56 -5.62 -11.32 3.49
CA PHE A 56 -4.49 -10.91 2.65
C PHE A 56 -3.17 -11.00 3.44
N ILE A 57 -2.19 -11.65 2.84
CA ILE A 57 -0.88 -11.90 3.42
C ILE A 57 0.20 -11.02 2.81
N ASP A 58 0.02 -10.53 1.58
CA ASP A 58 1.01 -9.70 0.91
C ASP A 58 0.42 -8.67 -0.08
N MET A 59 1.21 -7.64 -0.37
CA MET A 59 0.86 -6.53 -1.26
C MET A 59 2.06 -6.16 -2.13
N ASN A 60 1.84 -6.06 -3.45
CA ASN A 60 2.86 -5.63 -4.41
C ASN A 60 2.27 -4.59 -5.37
N VAL A 61 3.05 -3.57 -5.73
CA VAL A 61 2.61 -2.53 -6.68
C VAL A 61 3.35 -2.68 -8.00
N LEU A 62 2.60 -2.79 -9.10
CA LEU A 62 3.15 -2.88 -10.44
C LEU A 62 2.30 -2.06 -11.41
N ASN A 63 2.94 -1.10 -12.07
CA ASN A 63 2.28 -0.11 -12.94
C ASN A 63 1.12 0.57 -12.18
N ASP A 64 -0.06 0.62 -12.79
CA ASP A 64 -1.26 1.24 -12.20
C ASP A 64 -1.99 0.35 -11.20
N TRP A 65 -1.44 -0.82 -10.82
CA TRP A 65 -2.15 -1.81 -10.01
C TRP A 65 -1.41 -2.15 -8.72
N ILE A 66 -2.20 -2.31 -7.67
CA ILE A 66 -1.81 -2.86 -6.37
C ILE A 66 -2.39 -4.27 -6.32
N TYR A 67 -1.53 -5.27 -6.30
CA TYR A 67 -1.89 -6.67 -6.21
C TYR A 67 -1.89 -7.10 -4.74
N LEU A 68 -2.98 -7.73 -4.33
CA LEU A 68 -3.21 -8.26 -2.98
C LEU A 68 -3.32 -9.77 -3.09
N THR A 69 -2.47 -10.48 -2.36
CA THR A 69 -2.50 -11.94 -2.32
C THR A 69 -2.94 -12.38 -0.93
N GLY A 70 -3.91 -13.28 -0.88
CA GLY A 70 -4.48 -13.83 0.34
C GLY A 70 -4.33 -15.33 0.43
N ASN A 71 -4.73 -15.87 1.58
CA ASN A 71 -4.69 -17.30 1.82
C ASN A 71 -5.48 -18.08 0.75
N GLY A 72 -4.96 -19.23 0.33
CA GLY A 72 -5.59 -20.07 -0.69
C GLY A 72 -5.53 -19.50 -2.11
N PHE A 73 -4.54 -18.64 -2.40
CA PHE A 73 -4.35 -17.98 -3.70
C PHE A 73 -5.50 -17.05 -4.12
N ASN A 74 -6.32 -16.59 -3.17
CA ASN A 74 -7.24 -15.50 -3.45
C ASN A 74 -6.42 -14.26 -3.82
N MET A 75 -6.63 -13.73 -5.02
CA MET A 75 -5.92 -12.56 -5.50
C MET A 75 -6.90 -11.46 -5.86
N HIS A 76 -6.58 -10.24 -5.45
CA HIS A 76 -7.28 -9.04 -5.86
C HIS A 76 -6.29 -8.04 -6.43
N LYS A 77 -6.79 -7.11 -7.24
CA LYS A 77 -6.03 -5.93 -7.64
C LYS A 77 -6.86 -4.67 -7.49
N VAL A 78 -6.20 -3.58 -7.09
CA VAL A 78 -6.79 -2.25 -6.92
C VAL A 78 -6.01 -1.27 -7.77
N LYS A 79 -6.66 -0.36 -8.50
CA LYS A 79 -5.94 0.72 -9.18
C LYS A 79 -5.21 1.59 -8.17
N THR A 80 -4.04 2.13 -8.51
CA THR A 80 -3.22 2.97 -7.62
C THR A 80 -3.87 4.32 -7.26
N ASP A 81 -4.96 4.68 -7.92
CA ASP A 81 -5.84 5.81 -7.58
C ASP A 81 -7.09 5.39 -6.80
N GLY A 82 -7.32 4.09 -6.56
CA GLY A 82 -8.46 3.54 -5.83
C GLY A 82 -9.75 3.46 -6.65
N SER A 83 -9.73 3.81 -7.94
CA SER A 83 -10.92 3.89 -8.79
C SER A 83 -11.56 2.53 -9.10
N GLU A 84 -10.79 1.45 -8.96
CA GLU A 84 -11.21 0.12 -9.38
C GLU A 84 -10.61 -0.96 -8.47
N LEU A 85 -11.46 -1.93 -8.10
CA LEU A 85 -11.13 -3.13 -7.35
C LEU A 85 -11.66 -4.34 -8.12
N GLN A 86 -10.80 -5.35 -8.35
CA GLN A 86 -11.15 -6.58 -9.04
C GLN A 86 -10.57 -7.80 -8.33
N GLU A 87 -11.31 -8.91 -8.33
CA GLU A 87 -10.74 -10.23 -8.07
C GLU A 87 -9.97 -10.71 -9.32
N VAL A 88 -8.81 -11.31 -9.11
CA VAL A 88 -8.00 -11.91 -10.17
C VAL A 88 -8.31 -13.40 -10.20
N LYS A 89 -8.81 -13.88 -11.34
CA LYS A 89 -9.14 -15.29 -11.60
C LYS A 89 -8.07 -15.98 -12.42
#